data_AF-A0A955UFR4-F1
#
_entry.id   AF-A0A955UFR4-F1
#
_cell.length_a   1.000
_cell.length_b   1.000
_cell.length_c   1.000
_cell.angle_alpha   90.00
_cell.angle_beta   90.00
_cell.angle_gamma   90.00
#
_symmetry.space_group_name_H-M   'P 1'
#
loop_
_entity.id
_entity.type
_entity.pdbx_description
1 polymer ?
#
loop_
_entity_poly.entity_id
_entity_poly.type
_entity_poly.pdbx_seq_one_letter_code
_entity_poly.pdbx_strand_id
1 'polypeptide(L)'
;FWFSETRKGDGVDWRPEIHDSDGLAIWTGMGEHIWRPLNNAPRVMASAFGDTNPKGFGLLQRDRNFDHYLDGVMYDRRPSVWVEPKGNWGKGAVQLVEIPTDDEIHDNIVAMWVPAEPTRPGQVLDFGYKLHWKADEPYPSELARCVATRLGNGGVPGQPRPKGVRKFMVEFLGGPLKNLPKGVKPKAELWASRGTFSYIFTE
;
A
#
# COMPACT_ATOMS: atom_id res chain seq x y z
N PHE A 1 -6.94 -3.12 -9.45
CA PHE A 1 -7.49 -3.00 -8.08
C PHE A 1 -8.91 -2.45 -8.17
N TRP A 2 -9.93 -3.24 -7.85
CA TRP A 2 -11.31 -2.74 -7.86
C TRP A 2 -11.76 -2.32 -6.46
N PHE A 3 -11.73 -3.24 -5.49
CA PHE A 3 -11.95 -2.94 -4.06
C PHE A 3 -11.27 -3.93 -3.11
N SER A 4 -11.01 -3.49 -1.87
CA SER A 4 -10.52 -4.29 -0.74
C SER A 4 -11.18 -3.86 0.57
N GLU A 5 -10.69 -4.26 1.75
CA GLU A 5 -11.25 -3.80 3.03
C GLU A 5 -11.06 -2.30 3.28
N THR A 6 -10.27 -1.62 2.45
CA THR A 6 -10.13 -0.16 2.49
C THR A 6 -11.31 0.56 1.83
N ARG A 7 -12.02 -0.08 0.88
CA ARG A 7 -13.12 0.54 0.13
C ARG A 7 -14.15 -0.49 -0.35
N LYS A 8 -14.99 -1.03 0.54
CA LYS A 8 -16.17 -1.81 0.12
C LYS A 8 -17.29 -0.86 -0.30
N GLY A 9 -17.65 -0.86 -1.59
CA GLY A 9 -18.93 -0.31 -2.03
C GLY A 9 -20.07 -1.17 -1.49
N ASP A 10 -21.24 -0.59 -1.22
CA ASP A 10 -22.36 -1.34 -0.67
C ASP A 10 -22.78 -2.47 -1.63
N GLY A 11 -22.51 -3.72 -1.25
CA GLY A 11 -23.13 -4.93 -1.83
C GLY A 11 -22.95 -5.16 -3.34
N VAL A 12 -21.89 -4.63 -3.95
CA VAL A 12 -21.68 -4.72 -5.41
C VAL A 12 -21.29 -6.13 -5.87
N ASP A 13 -20.65 -6.91 -5.01
CA ASP A 13 -20.18 -8.27 -5.30
C ASP A 13 -20.24 -9.13 -4.02
N TRP A 14 -20.25 -10.45 -4.20
CA TRP A 14 -20.22 -11.43 -3.11
C TRP A 14 -18.80 -11.68 -2.59
N ARG A 15 -17.78 -11.39 -3.41
CA ARG A 15 -16.35 -11.48 -3.06
C ARG A 15 -16.00 -10.40 -2.05
N PRO A 16 -15.24 -10.71 -0.98
CA PRO A 16 -14.85 -9.70 -0.01
C PRO A 16 -13.88 -8.67 -0.59
N GLU A 17 -13.03 -9.07 -1.54
CA GLU A 17 -12.00 -8.25 -2.21
C GLU A 17 -11.72 -8.72 -3.63
N ILE A 18 -11.33 -7.78 -4.51
CA ILE A 18 -10.99 -8.04 -5.92
C ILE A 18 -9.84 -7.12 -6.35
N HIS A 19 -8.62 -7.65 -6.38
CA HIS A 19 -7.44 -6.93 -6.82
C HIS A 19 -6.22 -7.84 -7.02
N ASP A 20 -5.27 -7.37 -7.84
CA ASP A 20 -3.98 -8.04 -8.11
C ASP A 20 -2.85 -7.56 -7.18
N SER A 21 -3.10 -6.48 -6.44
CA SER A 21 -2.13 -5.86 -5.55
C SER A 21 -2.87 -5.04 -4.50
N ASP A 22 -2.43 -5.11 -3.25
CA ASP A 22 -2.96 -4.39 -2.09
C ASP A 22 -2.39 -2.98 -1.94
N GLY A 23 -1.12 -2.81 -2.32
CA GLY A 23 -0.37 -1.61 -1.94
C GLY A 23 0.93 -1.43 -2.71
N LEU A 24 1.38 -0.18 -2.71
CA LEU A 24 2.72 0.20 -3.10
C LEU A 24 3.63 0.11 -1.86
N ALA A 25 4.66 -0.72 -1.94
CA ALA A 25 5.76 -0.75 -0.98
C ALA A 25 6.98 -0.01 -1.54
N ILE A 26 7.67 0.75 -0.69
CA ILE A 26 8.88 1.50 -1.05
C ILE A 26 9.92 1.28 0.03
N TRP A 27 11.14 0.93 -0.38
CA TRP A 27 12.32 0.97 0.46
C TRP A 27 13.20 2.14 0.02
N THR A 28 13.17 3.20 0.82
CA THR A 28 13.81 4.47 0.46
C THR A 28 15.33 4.38 0.49
N GLY A 29 16.00 5.34 -0.16
CA GLY A 29 17.46 5.46 -0.11
C GLY A 29 17.99 5.65 1.32
N MET A 30 17.22 6.34 2.17
CA MET A 30 17.53 6.53 3.59
C MET A 30 17.24 5.30 4.47
N GLY A 31 16.59 4.27 3.93
CA GLY A 31 16.30 3.02 4.62
C GLY A 31 14.93 2.92 5.28
N GLU A 32 14.07 3.94 5.14
CA GLU A 32 12.67 3.87 5.57
C GLU A 32 11.87 2.90 4.67
N HIS A 33 10.96 2.13 5.27
CA HIS A 33 10.00 1.28 4.57
C HIS A 33 8.62 1.93 4.61
N ILE A 34 8.09 2.28 3.44
CA ILE A 34 6.78 2.92 3.28
C ILE A 34 5.80 1.91 2.71
N TRP A 35 4.58 1.88 3.26
CA TRP A 35 3.45 1.13 2.71
C TRP A 35 2.30 2.07 2.41
N ARG A 36 1.88 2.13 1.13
CA ARG A 36 0.72 2.89 0.67
C ARG A 36 -0.35 1.91 0.16
N PRO A 37 -1.38 1.58 0.98
CA PRO A 37 -2.52 0.79 0.52
C PRO A 37 -3.15 1.45 -0.70
N LEU A 38 -3.53 0.68 -1.73
CA LEU A 38 -4.14 1.21 -2.94
C LEU A 38 -5.60 1.62 -2.69
N ASN A 39 -6.06 2.53 -3.54
CA ASN A 39 -7.44 2.98 -3.60
C ASN A 39 -7.92 2.97 -5.05
N ASN A 40 -9.22 2.73 -5.23
CA ASN A 40 -9.94 3.10 -6.42
C ASN A 40 -10.66 4.41 -6.08
N ALA A 41 -10.18 5.57 -6.54
CA ALA A 41 -10.81 6.86 -6.22
C ALA A 41 -11.83 7.25 -7.30
N PRO A 42 -12.83 8.13 -7.03
CA PRO A 42 -13.77 8.57 -8.06
C PRO A 42 -13.16 9.54 -9.10
N ARG A 43 -11.86 9.83 -8.99
CA ARG A 43 -11.08 10.65 -9.92
C ARG A 43 -9.65 10.10 -9.99
N VAL A 44 -8.91 10.45 -11.04
CA VAL A 44 -7.49 10.13 -11.14
C VAL A 44 -6.74 10.76 -9.96
N MET A 45 -5.96 9.96 -9.25
CA MET A 45 -5.13 10.38 -8.14
C MET A 45 -3.67 10.09 -8.48
N ALA A 46 -2.80 11.10 -8.31
CA ALA A 46 -1.36 10.94 -8.42
C ALA A 46 -0.72 11.23 -7.06
N SER A 47 0.07 10.29 -6.54
CA SER A 47 0.88 10.45 -5.33
C SER A 47 2.36 10.35 -5.71
N ALA A 48 3.20 11.22 -5.15
CA ALA A 48 4.63 11.21 -5.41
C ALA A 48 5.42 11.10 -4.09
N PHE A 49 6.30 10.12 -4.02
CA PHE A 49 7.18 9.84 -2.88
C PHE A 49 8.60 10.22 -3.28
N GLY A 50 9.02 11.44 -2.92
CA GLY A 50 10.34 11.96 -3.25
C GLY A 50 11.44 11.19 -2.55
N ASP A 51 12.50 10.83 -3.28
CA ASP A 51 13.62 10.07 -2.75
C ASP A 51 14.91 10.35 -3.55
N THR A 52 16.04 9.88 -3.02
CA THR A 52 17.33 9.84 -3.71
C THR A 52 17.93 8.44 -3.61
N ASN A 53 18.12 7.78 -4.76
CA ASN A 53 18.61 6.40 -4.85
C ASN A 53 17.76 5.40 -4.03
N PRO A 54 16.48 5.17 -4.39
CA PRO A 54 15.65 4.18 -3.70
C PRO A 54 16.30 2.80 -3.74
N LYS A 55 16.18 2.04 -2.66
CA LYS A 55 16.65 0.65 -2.58
C LYS A 55 15.71 -0.32 -3.30
N GLY A 56 14.44 0.06 -3.42
CA GLY A 56 13.47 -0.61 -4.28
C GLY A 56 12.05 -0.16 -4.02
N PHE A 57 11.14 -0.55 -4.89
CA PHE A 57 9.71 -0.30 -4.74
C PHE A 57 8.91 -1.31 -5.56
N GLY A 58 7.64 -1.51 -5.26
CA GLY A 58 6.83 -2.49 -5.96
C GLY A 58 5.36 -2.45 -5.62
N LEU A 59 4.56 -3.06 -6.49
CA LEU A 59 3.15 -3.37 -6.20
C LEU A 59 3.10 -4.77 -5.60
N LEU A 60 2.58 -4.84 -4.37
CA LEU A 60 2.57 -6.07 -3.60
C LEU A 60 1.15 -6.50 -3.33
N GLN A 61 0.97 -7.81 -3.40
CA GLN A 61 -0.16 -8.55 -2.88
C GLN A 61 0.29 -9.19 -1.56
N ARG A 62 0.03 -8.50 -0.45
CA ARG A 62 0.34 -8.95 0.91
C ARG A 62 -0.75 -9.85 1.46
N ASP A 63 -2.00 -9.66 1.05
CA ASP A 63 -3.08 -10.57 1.38
C ASP A 63 -3.08 -11.77 0.44
N ARG A 64 -3.03 -12.94 1.06
CA ARG A 64 -2.89 -14.25 0.40
C ARG A 64 -3.91 -15.24 0.93
N ASN A 65 -4.85 -14.77 1.76
CA ASN A 65 -5.87 -15.64 2.31
C ASN A 65 -6.99 -15.81 1.28
N PHE A 66 -7.21 -17.06 0.85
CA PHE A 66 -8.27 -17.38 -0.09
C PHE A 66 -9.65 -16.89 0.39
N ASP A 67 -9.91 -16.91 1.70
CA ASP A 67 -11.19 -16.50 2.29
C ASP A 67 -11.54 -15.03 2.06
N HIS A 68 -10.57 -14.21 1.63
CA HIS A 68 -10.79 -12.79 1.34
C HIS A 68 -11.16 -12.55 -0.14
N TYR A 69 -11.01 -13.55 -1.00
CA TYR A 69 -11.34 -13.45 -2.44
C TYR A 69 -12.46 -14.41 -2.82
N LEU A 70 -12.42 -15.64 -2.30
CA LEU A 70 -13.44 -16.70 -2.45
C LEU A 70 -13.74 -17.12 -3.90
N ASP A 71 -12.85 -16.84 -4.87
CA ASP A 71 -13.14 -17.04 -6.29
C ASP A 71 -12.21 -18.03 -7.02
N GLY A 72 -12.56 -18.32 -8.29
CA GLY A 72 -11.82 -19.24 -9.14
C GLY A 72 -10.66 -18.63 -9.91
N VAL A 73 -10.45 -17.31 -9.84
CA VAL A 73 -9.40 -16.59 -10.61
C VAL A 73 -8.15 -16.32 -9.77
N MET A 74 -8.13 -16.81 -8.53
CA MET A 74 -6.94 -17.00 -7.70
C MET A 74 -6.15 -15.70 -7.45
N TYR A 75 -6.86 -14.61 -7.13
CA TYR A 75 -6.24 -13.33 -6.76
C TYR A 75 -5.24 -13.46 -5.60
N ASP A 76 -5.53 -14.35 -4.64
CA ASP A 76 -4.65 -14.71 -3.53
C ASP A 76 -3.27 -15.20 -4.00
N ARG A 77 -3.15 -15.71 -5.24
CA ARG A 77 -1.90 -16.28 -5.78
C ARG A 77 -1.17 -15.38 -6.77
N ARG A 78 -1.75 -14.23 -7.15
CA ARG A 78 -1.14 -13.35 -8.16
C ARG A 78 0.16 -12.73 -7.67
N PRO A 79 1.23 -12.70 -8.47
CA PRO A 79 2.55 -12.32 -7.97
C PRO A 79 2.59 -10.85 -7.53
N SER A 80 3.37 -10.58 -6.48
CA SER A 80 3.90 -9.23 -6.27
C SER A 80 5.04 -8.97 -7.24
N VAL A 81 5.23 -7.71 -7.65
CA VAL A 81 6.36 -7.28 -8.44
C VAL A 81 7.18 -6.23 -7.70
N TRP A 82 8.50 -6.46 -7.59
CA TRP A 82 9.43 -5.55 -6.94
C TRP A 82 10.53 -5.11 -7.91
N VAL A 83 10.69 -3.80 -8.07
CA VAL A 83 11.78 -3.16 -8.79
C VAL A 83 12.96 -2.98 -7.85
N GLU A 84 14.08 -3.61 -8.18
CA GLU A 84 15.37 -3.41 -7.53
C GLU A 84 16.29 -2.59 -8.45
N PRO A 85 16.46 -1.28 -8.20
CA PRO A 85 17.41 -0.45 -8.92
C PRO A 85 18.84 -1.03 -8.89
N LYS A 86 19.55 -0.90 -10.01
CA LYS A 86 20.99 -1.17 -10.11
C LYS A 86 21.72 0.14 -10.35
N GLY A 87 22.64 0.44 -9.46
CA GLY A 87 23.34 1.72 -9.43
C GLY A 87 22.49 2.83 -8.80
N ASN A 88 22.93 4.07 -9.02
CA ASN A 88 22.35 5.25 -8.41
C ASN A 88 21.40 5.94 -9.40
N TRP A 89 20.10 5.89 -9.12
CA TRP A 89 19.06 6.54 -9.95
C TRP A 89 18.93 8.05 -9.71
N GLY A 90 19.68 8.58 -8.75
CA GLY A 90 19.70 9.99 -8.41
C GLY A 90 18.43 10.44 -7.69
N LYS A 91 18.17 11.75 -7.75
CA LYS A 91 16.99 12.38 -7.14
C LYS A 91 15.77 12.23 -8.04
N GLY A 92 14.64 11.89 -7.45
CA GLY A 92 13.38 11.74 -8.17
C GLY A 92 12.24 11.40 -7.21
N ALA A 93 11.24 10.70 -7.72
CA ALA A 93 10.15 10.20 -6.93
C ALA A 93 9.64 8.86 -7.45
N VAL A 94 9.24 7.98 -6.54
CA VAL A 94 8.30 6.90 -6.90
C VAL A 94 6.92 7.53 -7.02
N GLN A 95 6.30 7.42 -8.19
CA GLN A 95 4.95 7.92 -8.44
C GLN A 95 3.97 6.77 -8.51
N LEU A 96 2.81 6.96 -7.86
CA LEU A 96 1.65 6.11 -7.90
C LEU A 96 0.51 6.84 -8.59
N VAL A 97 -0.04 6.26 -9.65
CA VAL A 97 -1.26 6.74 -10.32
C VAL A 97 -2.38 5.73 -10.10
N GLU A 98 -3.48 6.19 -9.52
CA GLU A 98 -4.70 5.43 -9.27
C GLU A 98 -5.81 5.99 -10.17
N ILE A 99 -6.24 5.21 -11.15
CA ILE A 99 -7.26 5.58 -12.14
C ILE A 99 -8.62 5.02 -11.68
N PRO A 100 -9.72 5.77 -11.77
CA PRO A 100 -11.04 5.25 -11.46
C PRO A 100 -11.39 4.09 -12.40
N THR A 101 -11.89 2.99 -11.84
CA THR A 101 -12.50 1.90 -12.61
C THR A 101 -13.77 1.42 -11.93
N ASP A 102 -14.71 0.93 -12.73
CA ASP A 102 -15.93 0.25 -12.30
C ASP A 102 -15.88 -1.28 -12.54
N ASP A 103 -14.80 -1.78 -13.15
CA ASP A 103 -14.63 -3.19 -13.54
C ASP A 103 -13.18 -3.65 -13.29
N GLU A 104 -13.01 -4.91 -12.87
CA GLU A 104 -11.72 -5.55 -12.62
C GLU A 104 -10.89 -5.84 -13.87
N ILE A 105 -11.49 -5.88 -15.06
CA ILE A 105 -10.77 -6.21 -16.30
C ILE A 105 -9.83 -5.09 -16.76
N HIS A 106 -10.00 -3.88 -16.22
CA HIS A 106 -9.19 -2.72 -16.57
C HIS A 106 -8.12 -2.46 -15.50
N ASP A 107 -6.86 -2.60 -15.89
CA ASP A 107 -5.73 -2.18 -15.06
C ASP A 107 -5.81 -0.69 -14.77
N ASN A 108 -5.78 -0.34 -13.49
CA ASN A 108 -6.04 1.02 -13.03
C ASN A 108 -4.95 1.56 -12.09
N ILE A 109 -3.83 0.85 -11.96
CA ILE A 109 -2.73 1.19 -11.04
C ILE A 109 -1.42 1.25 -11.83
N VAL A 110 -0.69 2.36 -11.67
CA VAL A 110 0.65 2.53 -12.23
C VAL A 110 1.61 2.94 -11.12
N ALA A 111 2.73 2.23 -11.01
CA ALA A 111 3.85 2.60 -10.15
C ALA A 111 5.12 2.76 -10.99
N MET A 112 5.80 3.90 -10.87
CA MET A 112 6.98 4.20 -11.68
C MET A 112 7.98 5.10 -10.96
N TRP A 113 9.24 5.07 -11.38
CA TRP A 113 10.24 6.07 -10.98
C TRP A 113 10.24 7.24 -11.96
N VAL A 114 10.22 8.46 -11.42
CA VAL A 114 10.29 9.70 -12.20
C VAL A 114 11.47 10.53 -11.70
N PRO A 115 12.52 10.75 -12.52
CA PRO A 115 13.63 11.64 -12.17
C PRO A 115 13.14 13.05 -11.83
N ALA A 116 13.84 13.74 -10.92
CA ALA A 116 13.44 15.07 -10.48
C ALA A 116 13.56 16.13 -11.60
N GLU A 117 14.54 15.96 -12.49
CA GLU A 117 14.78 16.87 -13.60
C GLU A 117 14.06 16.38 -14.87
N PRO A 118 13.35 17.27 -15.59
CA PRO A 118 12.77 16.94 -16.88
C PRO A 118 13.82 16.44 -17.87
N THR A 119 13.44 15.45 -18.67
CA THR A 119 14.30 14.92 -19.73
C THR A 119 14.38 15.91 -20.89
N ARG A 120 15.58 16.09 -21.45
CA ARG A 120 15.81 16.89 -22.66
C ARG A 120 15.94 16.01 -23.91
N PRO A 121 15.57 16.50 -25.10
CA PRO A 121 15.83 15.79 -26.35
C PRO A 121 17.31 15.41 -26.49
N GLY A 122 17.60 14.17 -26.86
CA GLY A 122 18.96 13.64 -26.99
C GLY A 122 19.66 13.32 -25.67
N GLN A 123 19.02 13.54 -24.51
CA GLN A 123 19.57 13.14 -23.22
C GLN A 123 19.54 11.61 -23.08
N VAL A 124 20.69 11.03 -22.71
CA VAL A 124 20.78 9.62 -22.32
C VAL A 124 20.43 9.49 -20.84
N LEU A 125 19.49 8.61 -20.54
CA LEU A 125 19.20 8.14 -19.18
C LEU A 125 19.54 6.66 -19.12
N ASP A 126 20.39 6.27 -18.18
CA ASP A 126 20.78 4.88 -17.98
C ASP A 126 20.16 4.37 -16.68
N PHE A 127 19.29 3.36 -16.80
CA PHE A 127 18.61 2.73 -15.67
C PHE A 127 18.80 1.22 -15.74
N GLY A 128 19.71 0.71 -14.91
CA GLY A 128 19.76 -0.72 -14.59
C GLY A 128 18.72 -1.07 -13.51
N TYR A 129 18.05 -2.22 -13.64
CA TYR A 129 17.19 -2.77 -12.59
C TYR A 129 16.99 -4.28 -12.74
N LYS A 130 16.46 -4.91 -11.67
CA LYS A 130 15.87 -6.25 -11.70
C LYS A 130 14.41 -6.18 -11.29
N LEU A 131 13.59 -7.02 -11.91
CA LEU A 131 12.21 -7.25 -11.50
C LEU A 131 12.13 -8.59 -10.77
N HIS A 132 11.61 -8.57 -9.55
CA HIS A 132 11.34 -9.78 -8.77
C HIS A 132 9.84 -10.03 -8.78
N TRP A 133 9.43 -11.14 -9.39
CA TRP A 133 8.05 -11.63 -9.37
C TRP A 133 7.95 -12.74 -8.33
N LYS A 134 7.37 -12.44 -7.17
CA LYS A 134 7.37 -13.33 -6.00
C LYS A 134 6.07 -13.22 -5.22
N ALA A 135 5.81 -14.19 -4.34
CA ALA A 135 4.69 -14.09 -3.39
C ALA A 135 4.93 -12.98 -2.36
N ASP A 136 6.16 -12.90 -1.84
CA ASP A 136 6.60 -11.92 -0.84
C ASP A 136 7.73 -11.00 -1.38
N GLU A 137 8.00 -9.91 -0.65
CA GLU A 137 9.12 -9.01 -0.93
C GLU A 137 10.46 -9.77 -1.03
N PRO A 138 11.32 -9.47 -2.02
CA PRO A 138 12.59 -10.15 -2.18
C PRO A 138 13.61 -9.85 -1.06
N TYR A 139 13.40 -8.78 -0.30
CA TYR A 139 14.26 -8.31 0.79
C TYR A 139 13.45 -8.18 2.08
N PRO A 140 13.24 -9.26 2.84
CA PRO A 140 12.49 -9.20 4.09
C PRO A 140 13.19 -8.25 5.07
N SER A 141 12.43 -7.31 5.64
CA SER A 141 12.88 -6.40 6.69
C SER A 141 12.77 -7.06 8.07
N GLU A 142 13.60 -6.62 9.01
CA GLU A 142 13.44 -6.97 10.44
C GLU A 142 12.27 -6.22 11.09
N LEU A 143 11.67 -5.25 10.38
CA LEU A 143 10.53 -4.48 10.86
C LEU A 143 9.23 -5.30 10.80
N ALA A 144 8.24 -4.88 11.59
CA ALA A 144 6.87 -5.31 11.36
C ALA A 144 6.33 -4.69 10.06
N ARG A 145 5.51 -5.44 9.32
CA ARG A 145 4.85 -4.97 8.11
C ARG A 145 3.35 -4.82 8.32
N CYS A 146 2.75 -3.83 7.69
CA CYS A 146 1.29 -3.72 7.61
C CYS A 146 0.75 -4.90 6.78
N VAL A 147 -0.12 -5.71 7.37
CA VAL A 147 -0.74 -6.89 6.74
C VAL A 147 -2.20 -6.69 6.41
N ALA A 148 -2.86 -5.71 7.01
CA ALA A 148 -4.23 -5.34 6.64
C ALA A 148 -4.52 -3.88 6.98
N THR A 149 -5.38 -3.25 6.19
CA THR A 149 -5.93 -1.91 6.47
C THR A 149 -7.44 -1.95 6.25
N ARG A 150 -8.20 -1.85 7.33
CA ARG A 150 -9.66 -1.93 7.29
C ARG A 150 -10.27 -0.59 7.60
N LEU A 151 -11.25 -0.19 6.80
CA LEU A 151 -11.97 1.05 6.97
C LEU A 151 -13.41 0.80 7.43
N GLY A 152 -13.87 1.62 8.37
CA GLY A 152 -15.23 1.54 8.90
C GLY A 152 -15.82 2.91 9.25
N ASN A 153 -17.07 2.87 9.71
CA ASN A 153 -17.71 4.04 10.31
C ASN A 153 -17.09 4.32 11.68
N GLY A 154 -16.82 5.59 11.97
CA GLY A 154 -16.34 6.00 13.29
C GLY A 154 -17.45 6.01 14.36
N GLY A 155 -17.04 6.12 15.62
CA GLY A 155 -17.93 6.13 16.78
C GLY A 155 -17.82 4.87 17.64
N VAL A 156 -18.57 4.87 18.75
CA VAL A 156 -18.62 3.75 19.69
C VAL A 156 -19.77 2.81 19.29
N PRO A 157 -19.55 1.49 19.23
CA PRO A 157 -20.62 0.53 18.99
C PRO A 157 -21.80 0.72 19.95
N GLY A 158 -23.02 0.70 19.43
CA GLY A 158 -24.24 0.89 20.23
C GLY A 158 -24.61 2.34 20.56
N GLN A 159 -23.81 3.33 20.14
CA GLN A 159 -24.09 4.76 20.32
C GLN A 159 -24.46 5.44 18.98
N PRO A 160 -25.15 6.59 19.01
CA PRO A 160 -25.40 7.38 17.81
C PRO A 160 -24.11 7.67 17.06
N ARG A 161 -24.09 7.39 15.75
CA ARG A 161 -22.88 7.56 14.93
C ARG A 161 -22.56 9.03 14.71
N PRO A 162 -21.35 9.50 15.05
CA PRO A 162 -20.94 10.85 14.75
C PRO A 162 -20.78 11.05 13.24
N LYS A 163 -21.27 12.19 12.73
CA LYS A 163 -21.13 12.55 11.32
C LYS A 163 -19.66 12.85 10.99
N GLY A 164 -19.21 12.39 9.83
CA GLY A 164 -17.88 12.72 9.31
C GLY A 164 -16.70 12.00 9.98
N VAL A 165 -16.95 11.00 10.83
CA VAL A 165 -15.89 10.23 11.48
C VAL A 165 -15.71 8.87 10.79
N ARG A 166 -14.47 8.51 10.51
CA ARG A 166 -14.08 7.20 9.98
C ARG A 166 -13.18 6.48 10.97
N LYS A 167 -13.31 5.15 11.02
CA LYS A 167 -12.41 4.27 11.76
C LYS A 167 -11.41 3.66 10.78
N PHE A 168 -10.14 3.66 11.18
CA PHE A 168 -9.08 2.91 10.54
C PHE A 168 -8.60 1.84 11.52
N MET A 169 -8.47 0.62 11.03
CA MET A 169 -7.83 -0.47 11.75
C MET A 169 -6.65 -0.93 10.89
N VAL A 170 -5.45 -0.76 11.41
CA VAL A 170 -4.20 -1.05 10.68
C VAL A 170 -3.46 -2.11 11.47
N GLU A 171 -3.28 -3.27 10.86
CA GLU A 171 -2.69 -4.43 11.51
C GLU A 171 -1.26 -4.62 11.05
N PHE A 172 -0.37 -4.79 12.01
CA PHE A 172 1.05 -5.02 11.77
C PHE A 172 1.44 -6.40 12.28
N LEU A 173 2.25 -7.10 11.51
CA LEU A 173 2.77 -8.41 11.85
C LEU A 173 4.27 -8.49 11.59
N GLY A 174 4.97 -9.24 12.44
CA GLY A 174 6.38 -9.52 12.27
C GLY A 174 7.31 -8.62 13.07
N GLY A 175 8.60 -8.76 12.79
CA GLY A 175 9.66 -8.00 13.46
C GLY A 175 9.56 -8.01 14.99
N PRO A 176 9.79 -6.85 15.66
CA PRO A 176 9.75 -6.74 17.11
C PRO A 176 8.40 -7.12 17.75
N LEU A 177 7.29 -7.07 16.99
CA LEU A 177 5.96 -7.32 17.55
C LEU A 177 5.78 -8.78 18.00
N LYS A 178 6.53 -9.73 17.42
CA LYS A 178 6.49 -11.15 17.80
C LYS A 178 6.94 -11.40 19.24
N ASN A 179 7.83 -10.54 19.75
CA ASN A 179 8.48 -10.71 21.05
C ASN A 179 8.12 -9.58 22.02
N LEU A 180 7.02 -8.87 21.77
CA LEU A 180 6.53 -7.84 22.69
C LEU A 180 6.21 -8.46 24.06
N PRO A 181 6.79 -7.96 25.16
CA PRO A 181 6.44 -8.44 26.48
C PRO A 181 4.97 -8.19 26.79
N LYS A 182 4.35 -9.11 27.54
CA LYS A 182 2.94 -8.98 27.94
C LYS A 182 2.69 -7.63 28.61
N GLY A 183 1.67 -6.90 28.14
CA GLY A 183 1.29 -5.59 28.66
C GLY A 183 2.05 -4.40 28.06
N VAL A 184 3.10 -4.65 27.26
CA VAL A 184 3.77 -3.60 26.48
C VAL A 184 3.00 -3.41 25.18
N LYS A 185 2.54 -2.18 24.94
CA LYS A 185 1.82 -1.81 23.73
C LYS A 185 2.67 -0.88 22.87
N PRO A 186 2.70 -1.07 21.54
CA PRO A 186 3.39 -0.14 20.66
C PRO A 186 2.73 1.24 20.74
N LYS A 187 3.50 2.31 20.59
CA LYS A 187 2.96 3.66 20.45
C LYS A 187 2.74 3.96 18.97
N ALA A 188 1.53 4.40 18.62
CA ALA A 188 1.25 4.91 17.28
C ALA A 188 1.72 6.36 17.17
N GLU A 189 2.71 6.61 16.31
CA GLU A 189 3.09 7.97 15.89
C GLU A 189 2.24 8.33 14.67
N LEU A 190 1.34 9.31 14.84
CA LEU A 190 0.31 9.64 13.85
C LEU A 190 0.47 11.07 13.34
N TRP A 191 0.25 11.24 12.04
CA TRP A 191 0.22 12.56 11.40
C TRP A 191 -0.86 12.58 10.32
N ALA A 192 -1.52 13.72 10.16
CA ALA A 192 -2.45 13.96 9.06
C ALA A 192 -2.30 15.39 8.53
N SER A 193 -2.39 15.55 7.21
CA SER A 193 -2.43 16.88 6.58
C SER A 193 -3.76 17.59 6.82
N ARG A 194 -4.85 16.85 7.08
CA ARG A 194 -6.20 17.36 7.34
C ARG A 194 -6.96 16.43 8.30
N GLY A 195 -7.88 17.00 9.07
CA GLY A 195 -8.67 16.27 10.07
C GLY A 195 -7.93 16.15 11.41
N THR A 196 -8.53 15.43 12.35
CA THR A 196 -7.96 15.17 13.68
C THR A 196 -8.14 13.71 14.05
N PHE A 197 -7.27 13.21 14.92
CA PHE A 197 -7.37 11.86 15.46
C PHE A 197 -8.19 11.87 16.75
N SER A 198 -8.98 10.82 16.95
CA SER A 198 -9.68 10.55 18.20
C SER A 198 -9.74 9.03 18.41
N TYR A 199 -9.92 8.57 19.64
CA TYR A 199 -9.99 7.14 19.97
C TYR A 199 -8.80 6.33 19.42
N ILE A 200 -7.59 6.85 19.61
CA ILE A 200 -6.35 6.15 19.23
C ILE A 200 -6.08 5.06 20.27
N PHE A 201 -5.95 3.81 19.83
CA PHE A 201 -5.51 2.71 20.68
C PHE A 201 -4.63 1.75 19.87
N THR A 202 -3.73 1.11 20.59
CA THR A 202 -2.92 -0.01 20.12
C THR A 202 -3.15 -1.19 21.06
N GLU A 203 -3.05 -2.39 20.52
CA GLU A 203 -3.24 -3.64 21.26
C GLU A 203 -2.20 -4.68 20.89
#